data_AF-A0A3R9YD69-F1
#
_entry.id   AF-A0A3R9YD69-F1
#
_cell.length_a   1.000
_cell.length_b   1.000
_cell.length_c   1.000
_cell.angle_alpha   90.00
_cell.angle_beta   90.00
_cell.angle_gamma   90.00
#
_symmetry.space_group_name_H-M   'P 1'
#
loop_
_entity.id
_entity.type
_entity.pdbx_description
1 polymer ?
#
loop_
_entity_poly.entity_id
_entity_poly.type
_entity_poly.pdbx_seq_one_letter_code
_entity_poly.pdbx_strand_id
1 'polypeptide(L)'
;MSQMITVLLASGAAFFYMSASWIMKTWGGSTYLVLIPAVILTLSAAAWFEIEVLRTTRLGHVIILILAIEFLMTFVVAIWFLGEKYTLREAAGAAIVLVGIAMLCMTPSHAE
;
A
#
# COMPACT_ATOMS: atom_id res chain seq x y z
N MET A 1 -3.45 -18.53 10.09
CA MET A 1 -2.63 -17.42 10.61
C MET A 1 -3.52 -16.47 11.40
N SER A 2 -3.04 -15.81 12.46
CA SER A 2 -3.90 -14.89 13.22
C SER A 2 -4.18 -13.61 12.41
N GLN A 3 -5.32 -12.95 12.67
CA GLN A 3 -5.67 -11.68 12.01
C GLN A 3 -4.59 -10.62 12.23
N MET A 4 -3.99 -10.56 13.42
CA MET A 4 -2.91 -9.63 13.74
C MET A 4 -1.67 -9.83 12.86
N ILE A 5 -1.27 -11.07 12.59
CA ILE A 5 -0.12 -11.37 11.72
C ILE A 5 -0.45 -10.99 10.26
N THR A 6 -1.67 -11.24 9.81
CA THR A 6 -2.14 -10.85 8.47
C THR A 6 -2.01 -9.34 8.27
N VAL A 7 -2.49 -8.56 9.25
CA VAL A 7 -2.38 -7.09 9.24
C VAL A 7 -0.92 -6.66 9.24
N LEU A 8 -0.06 -7.29 10.06
CA LEU A 8 1.36 -6.94 10.15
C LEU A 8 2.11 -7.21 8.84
N LEU A 9 1.91 -8.38 8.21
CA LEU A 9 2.54 -8.71 6.93
C LEU A 9 2.03 -7.83 5.79
N ALA A 10 0.71 -7.58 5.72
CA ALA A 10 0.14 -6.68 4.74
C ALA A 10 0.63 -5.24 4.91
N SER A 11 0.78 -4.77 6.16
CA SER A 11 1.37 -3.46 6.47
C SER A 11 2.83 -3.39 6.05
N GLY A 12 3.58 -4.47 6.26
CA GLY A 12 4.96 -4.61 5.78
C GLY A 12 5.04 -4.48 4.25
N ALA A 13 4.21 -5.24 3.53
CA ALA A 13 4.15 -5.17 2.06
C ALA A 13 3.81 -3.74 1.59
N ALA A 14 2.74 -3.14 2.12
CA ALA A 14 2.30 -1.78 1.80
C ALA A 14 3.41 -0.74 2.06
N PHE A 15 4.14 -0.87 3.16
CA PHE A 15 5.27 0.01 3.47
C PHE A 15 6.36 -0.04 2.39
N PHE A 16 6.73 -1.24 1.92
CA PHE A 16 7.76 -1.38 0.89
C PHE A 16 7.28 -0.93 -0.49
N TYR A 17 6.02 -1.18 -0.87
CA TYR A 17 5.45 -0.63 -2.10
C TYR A 17 5.40 0.90 -2.08
N MET A 18 4.98 1.50 -0.96
CA MET A 18 5.00 2.95 -0.79
C MET A 18 6.42 3.50 -0.82
N SER A 19 7.39 2.80 -0.21
CA SER A 19 8.81 3.17 -0.25
C SER A 19 9.35 3.17 -1.68
N ALA A 20 9.00 2.16 -2.49
CA ALA A 20 9.37 2.14 -3.91
C ALA A 20 8.79 3.35 -4.66
N SER A 21 7.52 3.68 -4.42
CA SER A 21 6.87 4.87 -4.99
C SER A 21 7.55 6.17 -4.56
N TRP A 22 7.95 6.26 -3.29
CA TRP A 22 8.70 7.40 -2.75
C TRP A 22 10.08 7.55 -3.41
N ILE A 23 10.83 6.45 -3.57
CA ILE A 23 12.12 6.44 -4.27
C ILE A 23 11.94 6.95 -5.71
N MET A 24 10.94 6.43 -6.42
CA MET A 24 10.66 6.87 -7.80
C MET A 24 10.31 8.35 -7.88
N LYS A 25 9.52 8.87 -6.93
CA LYS A 25 9.14 10.29 -6.88
C LYS A 25 10.33 11.20 -6.57
N THR A 26 11.17 10.83 -5.60
CA THR A 26 12.23 11.71 -5.08
C THR A 26 13.54 11.60 -5.87
N TRP A 27 13.85 10.43 -6.40
CA TRP A 27 15.10 10.14 -7.11
C TRP A 27 14.92 10.07 -8.63
N GLY A 28 13.80 10.57 -9.17
CA GLY A 28 13.50 10.52 -10.60
C GLY A 28 14.53 11.21 -11.52
N GLY A 29 15.38 12.09 -10.98
CA GLY A 29 16.52 12.69 -11.69
C GLY A 29 17.85 11.91 -11.59
N SER A 30 17.88 10.80 -10.86
CA SER A 30 19.08 9.98 -10.64
C SER A 30 19.35 9.05 -11.83
N THR A 31 20.61 8.61 -11.96
CA THR A 31 21.00 7.64 -12.98
C THR A 31 20.24 6.33 -12.80
N TYR A 32 19.67 5.81 -13.88
CA TYR A 32 18.91 4.54 -13.90
C TYR A 32 19.66 3.36 -13.27
N LEU A 33 20.99 3.35 -13.34
CA LEU A 33 21.86 2.34 -12.72
C LEU A 33 21.70 2.22 -11.20
N VAL A 34 21.30 3.29 -10.50
CA VAL A 34 21.08 3.27 -9.05
C VAL A 34 19.59 3.14 -8.73
N LEU A 35 18.75 3.83 -9.49
CA LEU A 35 17.31 3.87 -9.26
C LEU A 35 16.67 2.48 -9.44
N ILE A 36 16.98 1.79 -10.54
CA ILE A 36 16.35 0.51 -10.88
C ILE A 36 16.66 -0.56 -9.82
N PRO A 37 17.93 -0.80 -9.41
CA PRO A 37 18.22 -1.78 -8.36
C PRO A 37 17.54 -1.45 -7.02
N ALA A 38 17.49 -0.16 -6.63
CA ALA A 38 16.83 0.24 -5.39
C ALA A 38 15.32 -0.07 -5.41
N VAL A 39 14.64 0.20 -6.54
CA VAL A 39 13.23 -0.15 -6.73
C VAL A 39 13.03 -1.66 -6.76
N ILE A 40 13.87 -2.42 -7.47
CA ILE A 40 13.77 -3.89 -7.50
C ILE A 40 13.94 -4.49 -6.11
N LEU A 41 14.91 -4.03 -5.32
CA LEU A 41 15.15 -4.53 -3.97
C LEU A 41 13.97 -4.26 -3.04
N THR A 42 13.40 -3.04 -3.10
CA THR A 42 12.25 -2.67 -2.28
C THR A 42 10.99 -3.44 -2.68
N LEU A 43 10.72 -3.57 -3.99
CA LEU A 43 9.58 -4.38 -4.48
C LEU A 43 9.76 -5.87 -4.17
N SER A 44 10.98 -6.40 -4.22
CA SER A 44 11.25 -7.80 -3.85
C SER A 44 10.98 -8.05 -2.36
N ALA A 45 11.31 -7.08 -1.50
CA ALA A 45 10.96 -7.14 -0.09
C ALA A 45 9.42 -7.11 0.10
N ALA A 46 8.72 -6.20 -0.58
CA ALA A 46 7.26 -6.12 -0.55
C ALA A 46 6.61 -7.46 -0.95
N ALA A 47 7.05 -8.02 -2.08
CA ALA A 47 6.58 -9.29 -2.60
C ALA A 47 6.83 -10.45 -1.63
N TRP A 48 7.92 -10.44 -0.86
CA TRP A 48 8.16 -11.47 0.16
C TRP A 48 7.08 -11.43 1.26
N PHE A 49 6.79 -10.25 1.82
CA PHE A 49 5.71 -10.11 2.81
C PHE A 49 4.36 -10.53 2.24
N GLU A 50 4.06 -10.10 1.01
CA GLU A 50 2.81 -10.43 0.31
C GLU A 50 2.67 -11.94 0.05
N ILE A 51 3.72 -12.60 -0.44
CA ILE A 51 3.74 -14.06 -0.65
C ILE A 51 3.45 -14.80 0.66
N GLU A 52 4.07 -14.38 1.76
CA GLU A 52 3.90 -15.05 3.04
C GLU A 52 2.46 -14.95 3.56
N VAL A 53 1.82 -13.78 3.44
CA VAL A 53 0.42 -13.62 3.85
C VAL A 53 -0.56 -14.36 2.93
N LEU A 54 -0.29 -14.37 1.62
CA LEU A 54 -1.12 -15.02 0.61
C LEU A 54 -1.13 -16.56 0.73
N ARG A 55 -0.09 -17.17 1.31
CA ARG A 55 -0.06 -18.63 1.56
C ARG A 55 -1.22 -19.12 2.42
N THR A 56 -1.77 -18.25 3.26
CA THR A 56 -2.77 -18.66 4.27
C THR A 56 -4.04 -17.81 4.26
N THR A 57 -4.13 -16.83 3.36
CA THR A 57 -5.23 -15.84 3.32
C THR A 57 -5.74 -15.67 1.90
N ARG A 58 -7.05 -15.45 1.73
CA ARG A 58 -7.66 -15.21 0.42
C ARG A 58 -7.04 -13.97 -0.24
N LEU A 59 -6.68 -14.10 -1.53
CA LEU A 59 -6.02 -13.05 -2.31
C LEU A 59 -6.75 -11.71 -2.24
N GLY A 60 -8.07 -11.70 -2.48
CA GLY A 60 -8.85 -10.47 -2.45
C GLY A 60 -8.72 -9.72 -1.12
N HIS A 61 -8.74 -10.44 0.01
CA HIS A 61 -8.68 -9.82 1.34
C HIS A 61 -7.30 -9.19 1.60
N VAL A 62 -6.22 -9.87 1.21
CA VAL A 62 -4.85 -9.36 1.33
C VAL A 62 -4.64 -8.13 0.47
N ILE A 63 -5.02 -8.18 -0.81
CA ILE A 63 -4.80 -7.08 -1.75
C ILE A 63 -5.59 -5.84 -1.32
N ILE A 64 -6.84 -6.00 -0.92
CA ILE A 64 -7.66 -4.88 -0.42
C ILE A 64 -7.00 -4.25 0.81
N LEU A 65 -6.47 -5.07 1.73
CA LEU A 65 -5.80 -4.58 2.93
C LEU A 65 -4.49 -3.84 2.62
N ILE A 66 -3.68 -4.35 1.69
CA ILE A 66 -2.46 -3.68 1.24
C ILE A 66 -2.81 -2.32 0.62
N LEU A 67 -3.77 -2.30 -0.32
CA LEU A 67 -4.22 -1.07 -0.98
C LEU A 67 -4.80 -0.05 0.02
N ALA A 68 -5.52 -0.51 1.04
CA ALA A 68 -6.02 0.35 2.12
C ALA A 68 -4.90 1.10 2.82
N ILE A 69 -3.86 0.37 3.19
CA ILE A 69 -2.72 0.90 3.93
C ILE A 69 -1.88 1.80 3.02
N GLU A 70 -1.61 1.37 1.79
CA GLU A 70 -0.90 2.18 0.79
C GLU A 70 -1.62 3.49 0.51
N PHE A 71 -2.95 3.46 0.37
CA PHE A 71 -3.74 4.66 0.12
C PHE A 71 -3.62 5.65 1.29
N LEU A 72 -3.77 5.17 2.52
CA LEU A 72 -3.61 6.00 3.72
C LEU A 72 -2.19 6.57 3.85
N MET A 73 -1.17 5.73 3.64
CA MET A 73 0.23 6.16 3.65
C MET A 73 0.50 7.19 2.55
N THR A 74 -0.01 6.98 1.34
CA THR A 74 0.12 7.91 0.22
C THR A 74 -0.47 9.26 0.57
N PHE A 75 -1.65 9.28 1.20
CA PHE A 75 -2.31 10.51 1.61
C PHE A 75 -1.47 11.29 2.65
N VAL A 76 -0.90 10.57 3.63
CA VAL A 76 0.02 11.15 4.61
C VAL A 76 1.27 11.70 3.92
N VAL A 77 1.87 10.93 3.02
CA VAL A 77 3.09 11.33 2.32
C VAL A 77 2.85 12.54 1.41
N ALA A 78 1.76 12.53 0.64
CA ALA A 78 1.41 13.62 -0.27
C ALA A 78 1.18 14.94 0.47
N ILE A 79 0.42 14.92 1.57
CA ILE A 79 0.10 16.14 2.32
C ILE A 79 1.31 16.62 3.13
N TRP A 80 1.93 15.74 3.90
CA TRP A 80 2.91 16.14 4.91
C TRP A 80 4.33 16.27 4.36
N PHE A 81 4.71 15.45 3.38
CA PHE A 81 6.07 15.41 2.86
C PHE A 81 6.21 16.07 1.48
N LEU A 82 5.20 16.00 0.63
CA LEU A 82 5.21 16.62 -0.69
C LEU A 82 4.51 17.99 -0.74
N GLY A 83 3.72 18.32 0.29
CA GLY A 83 2.97 19.58 0.34
C GLY A 83 1.90 19.69 -0.74
N GLU A 84 1.41 18.55 -1.25
CA GLU A 84 0.37 18.52 -2.27
C GLU A 84 -0.94 19.07 -1.72
N LYS A 85 -1.57 19.96 -2.49
CA LYS A 85 -2.85 20.57 -2.13
C LYS A 85 -3.96 19.87 -2.90
N TYR A 86 -4.83 19.20 -2.18
CA TYR A 86 -6.01 18.59 -2.75
C TYR A 86 -7.13 19.62 -2.89
N THR A 87 -7.72 19.68 -4.08
CA THR A 87 -8.99 20.36 -4.31
C THR A 87 -10.12 19.64 -3.58
N LEU A 88 -11.22 20.34 -3.32
CA LEU A 88 -12.41 19.73 -2.68
C LEU A 88 -12.91 18.49 -3.44
N ARG A 89 -12.80 18.50 -4.78
CA ARG A 89 -13.18 17.37 -5.63
C ARG A 89 -12.28 16.16 -5.43
N GLU A 90 -10.96 16.36 -5.33
CA GLU A 90 -10.01 15.27 -5.10
C GLU A 90 -10.13 14.70 -3.69
N ALA A 91 -10.35 15.56 -2.69
CA ALA A 91 -10.63 15.14 -1.32
C ALA A 91 -11.92 14.32 -1.23
N ALA A 92 -12.99 14.72 -1.93
CA ALA A 92 -14.22 13.94 -2.00
C ALA A 92 -14.02 12.58 -2.68
N GLY A 93 -13.24 12.54 -3.78
CA GLY A 93 -12.86 11.29 -4.44
C GLY A 93 -12.08 10.35 -3.51
N ALA A 94 -11.09 10.89 -2.78
CA ALA A 94 -10.32 10.15 -1.79
C ALA A 94 -11.20 9.59 -0.66
N ALA A 95 -12.17 10.37 -0.18
CA ALA A 95 -13.12 9.92 0.82
C ALA A 95 -13.99 8.75 0.34
N ILE A 96 -14.47 8.79 -0.91
CA ILE A 96 -15.26 7.69 -1.50
C ILE A 96 -14.42 6.41 -1.58
N VAL A 97 -13.14 6.51 -1.97
CA VAL A 97 -12.23 5.37 -1.99
C VAL A 97 -12.06 4.78 -0.58
N LEU A 98 -11.83 5.62 0.44
CA LEU A 98 -11.72 5.17 1.84
C LEU A 98 -12.99 4.46 2.32
N VAL A 99 -14.17 4.98 1.97
CA VAL A 99 -15.44 4.34 2.32
C VAL A 99 -15.56 2.97 1.65
N GLY A 100 -15.26 2.86 0.35
CA GLY A 100 -15.29 1.58 -0.36
C GLY A 100 -14.35 0.54 0.26
N ILE A 101 -13.14 0.96 0.60
CA ILE A 101 -12.15 0.12 1.28
C ILE A 101 -12.65 -0.32 2.67
N ALA A 102 -13.20 0.62 3.46
CA ALA A 102 -13.72 0.31 4.79
C ALA A 102 -14.88 -0.71 4.73
N MET A 103 -15.79 -0.56 3.75
CA MET A 103 -16.88 -1.52 3.54
C MET A 103 -16.37 -2.92 3.19
N LEU A 104 -15.34 -3.01 2.35
CA LEU A 104 -14.72 -4.29 2.00
C LEU A 104 -14.04 -4.96 3.22
N CYS A 105 -13.36 -4.17 4.06
CA CYS A 105 -12.74 -4.67 5.28
C CYS A 105 -13.76 -5.10 6.36
N MET A 106 -14.95 -4.48 6.37
CA MET A 106 -16.04 -4.83 7.29
C MET A 106 -16.85 -6.05 6.86
N THR A 107 -16.73 -6.47 5.60
CA THR A 107 -17.48 -7.62 5.10
C THR A 107 -16.95 -8.88 5.79
N PRO A 108 -17.79 -9.59 6.59
CA PRO A 108 -17.35 -10.82 7.24
C PRO A 108 -16.94 -11.80 6.14
N SER A 109 -15.76 -12.39 6.30
CA SER A 109 -15.33 -13.48 5.42
C SER A 109 -16.35 -14.60 5.57
N HIS A 110 -17.29 -14.72 4.63
CA HIS A 110 -18.10 -15.93 4.53
C HIS A 110 -17.10 -17.06 4.29
N ALA A 111 -16.91 -17.83 5.37
CA ALA A 111 -16.21 -19.09 5.37
C ALA A 111 -17.02 -20.01 4.48
N GLU A 112 -16.53 -20.15 3.26
CA GLU A 112 -16.74 -21.31 2.40
C GLU A 112 -15.42 -22.07 2.41
#